data_AF-A0A3N4JBT1-F1
#
_entry.id   AF-A0A3N4JBT1-F1
#
_cell.length_a   1.000
_cell.length_b   1.000
_cell.length_c   1.000
_cell.angle_alpha   90.00
_cell.angle_beta   90.00
_cell.angle_gamma   90.00
#
_symmetry.space_group_name_H-M   'P 1'
#
loop_
_entity.id
_entity.type
_entity.pdbx_description
1 polymer ?
#
loop_
_entity_poly.entity_id
_entity_poly.type
_entity_poly.pdbx_seq_one_letter_code
_entity_poly.pdbx_strand_id
1 'polypeptide(L)'
;MDSLQRRINVPNLYLVEDNTPSHQTMRKVDEQERKEYGIVTLDWPSKSPDLNQIEPIWDYEKDEISTWQFVGANRTIIDGAKVTLLMTWEDLPQVVIDNKCQAFHEKLQRVIIHSGNNNFNG
;
A
#
# COMPACT_ATOMS: atom_id res chain seq x y z
N MET A 1 15.61 -13.61 -20.01
CA MET A 1 15.34 -12.43 -19.17
C MET A 1 15.69 -12.79 -17.74
N ASP A 2 16.36 -11.90 -16.99
CA ASP A 2 16.49 -12.09 -15.54
C ASP A 2 15.11 -11.96 -14.91
N SER A 3 14.73 -12.91 -14.04
CA SER A 3 13.47 -12.81 -13.32
C SER A 3 13.50 -11.56 -12.43
N LEU A 4 12.35 -10.87 -12.30
CA LEU A 4 12.22 -9.70 -11.43
C LEU A 4 12.72 -10.02 -10.02
N GLN A 5 12.39 -11.20 -9.50
CA GLN A 5 12.86 -11.79 -8.25
C GLN A 5 14.40 -11.73 -8.09
N ARG A 6 15.15 -12.04 -9.15
CA ARG A 6 16.62 -11.96 -9.17
C ARG A 6 17.12 -10.52 -9.12
N ARG A 7 16.43 -9.60 -9.81
CA ARG A 7 16.78 -8.17 -9.84
C ARG A 7 16.56 -7.49 -8.49
N ILE A 8 15.49 -7.85 -7.79
CA ILE A 8 15.13 -7.26 -6.48
C ILE A 8 15.62 -8.08 -5.28
N ASN A 9 16.31 -9.21 -5.52
CA ASN A 9 16.79 -10.13 -4.49
C ASN A 9 15.68 -10.60 -3.52
N VAL A 10 14.47 -10.86 -4.04
CA VAL A 10 13.34 -11.38 -3.26
C VAL A 10 12.94 -12.74 -3.86
N PRO A 11 12.91 -13.83 -3.07
CA PRO A 11 12.63 -15.16 -3.59
C PRO A 11 11.18 -15.33 -4.07
N ASN A 12 10.22 -14.66 -3.43
CA ASN A 12 8.81 -14.70 -3.77
C ASN A 12 8.21 -13.29 -3.74
N LEU A 13 7.53 -12.89 -4.81
CA LEU A 13 6.86 -11.59 -4.89
C LEU A 13 5.35 -11.79 -4.86
N TYR A 14 4.72 -11.31 -3.79
CA TYR A 14 3.26 -11.30 -3.65
C TYR A 14 2.74 -9.89 -3.89
N LEU A 15 1.76 -9.76 -4.77
CA LEU A 15 1.07 -8.51 -5.04
C LEU A 15 -0.26 -8.49 -4.31
N VAL A 16 -0.44 -7.46 -3.49
CA VAL A 16 -1.67 -7.16 -2.76
C VAL A 16 -2.26 -5.89 -3.34
N GLU A 17 -3.49 -5.98 -3.83
CA GLU A 17 -4.26 -4.87 -4.39
C GLU A 17 -5.75 -5.11 -4.14
N ASP A 18 -6.51 -4.03 -3.93
CA ASP A 18 -7.95 -4.14 -3.72
C ASP A 18 -8.69 -4.58 -4.99
N ASN A 19 -9.99 -4.82 -4.85
CA ASN A 19 -10.84 -5.26 -5.96
C ASN A 19 -11.56 -4.09 -6.66
N THR A 20 -10.97 -2.89 -6.74
CA THR A 20 -11.56 -1.82 -7.55
C THR A 20 -11.71 -2.27 -9.02
N PRO A 21 -12.72 -1.77 -9.77
CA PRO A 21 -12.95 -2.20 -11.16
C PRO A 21 -11.74 -2.00 -12.08
N SER A 22 -10.96 -0.93 -11.84
CA SER A 22 -9.71 -0.65 -12.54
C SER A 22 -8.67 -1.74 -12.28
N HIS A 23 -8.43 -2.15 -11.03
CA HIS A 23 -7.50 -3.23 -10.71
C HIS A 23 -7.97 -4.56 -11.31
N GLN A 24 -9.26 -4.88 -11.20
CA GLN A 24 -9.82 -6.10 -11.81
C GLN A 24 -9.65 -6.15 -13.34
N THR A 25 -9.76 -4.99 -13.99
CA THR A 25 -9.52 -4.88 -15.43
C THR A 25 -8.03 -5.04 -15.74
N MET A 26 -7.17 -4.39 -14.97
CA MET A 26 -5.71 -4.44 -15.18
C MET A 26 -5.14 -5.83 -14.96
N ARG A 27 -5.62 -6.57 -13.94
CA ARG A 27 -5.27 -7.99 -13.70
C ARG A 27 -5.42 -8.87 -14.94
N LYS A 28 -6.38 -8.56 -15.81
CA LYS A 28 -6.61 -9.30 -17.08
C LYS A 28 -5.66 -8.85 -18.18
N VAL A 29 -5.29 -7.58 -18.17
CA VAL A 29 -4.38 -6.97 -19.14
C VAL A 29 -2.94 -7.39 -18.89
N ASP A 30 -2.52 -7.45 -17.63
CA ASP A 30 -1.14 -7.72 -17.20
C ASP A 30 -0.90 -9.18 -16.74
N GLU A 31 -1.88 -10.07 -16.90
CA GLU A 31 -1.83 -11.47 -16.41
C GLU A 31 -0.57 -12.20 -16.90
N GLN A 32 -0.24 -12.04 -18.18
CA GLN A 32 0.92 -12.70 -18.80
C GLN A 32 2.23 -12.15 -18.23
N GLU A 33 2.33 -10.84 -18.02
CA GLU A 33 3.50 -10.19 -17.45
C GLU A 33 3.72 -10.62 -15.99
N ARG A 34 2.64 -10.70 -15.19
CA ARG A 34 2.70 -11.22 -13.82
C ARG A 34 3.24 -12.64 -13.78
N LYS A 35 2.79 -13.52 -14.69
CA LYS A 35 3.30 -14.91 -14.80
C LYS A 35 4.78 -14.95 -15.18
N GLU A 36 5.19 -14.17 -16.18
CA GLU A 36 6.58 -14.12 -16.65
C GLU A 36 7.56 -13.66 -15.56
N TYR A 37 7.14 -12.70 -14.72
CA TYR A 37 7.94 -12.22 -13.60
C TYR A 37 7.78 -13.01 -12.29
N GLY A 38 6.90 -14.01 -12.26
CA GLY A 38 6.64 -14.82 -11.06
C GLY A 38 5.98 -14.02 -9.94
N ILE A 39 5.09 -13.10 -10.29
CA ILE A 39 4.29 -12.30 -9.36
C ILE A 39 3.03 -13.08 -8.99
N VAL A 40 2.84 -13.34 -7.70
CA VAL A 40 1.65 -14.03 -7.18
C VAL A 40 0.66 -12.99 -6.68
N THR A 41 -0.50 -12.86 -7.34
CA THR A 41 -1.56 -11.95 -6.88
C THR A 41 -2.41 -12.66 -5.83
N LEU A 42 -2.66 -12.00 -4.70
CA LEU A 42 -3.51 -12.54 -3.64
C LEU A 42 -4.97 -12.12 -3.83
N ASP A 43 -5.89 -12.99 -3.42
CA ASP A 43 -7.30 -12.63 -3.31
C ASP A 43 -7.50 -11.61 -2.19
N TRP A 44 -8.31 -10.59 -2.46
CA TRP A 44 -8.59 -9.53 -1.50
C TRP A 44 -10.03 -9.60 -1.00
N PRO A 45 -10.29 -9.56 0.31
CA PRO A 45 -11.64 -9.45 0.83
C PRO A 45 -12.22 -8.05 0.56
N SER A 46 -13.46 -8.00 0.06
CA SER A 46 -14.16 -6.74 -0.17
C SER A 46 -14.32 -5.93 1.13
N LYS A 47 -14.30 -4.59 1.02
CA LYS A 47 -14.50 -3.66 2.16
C LYS A 47 -13.52 -3.86 3.33
N SER A 48 -12.30 -4.30 3.05
CA SER A 48 -11.27 -4.54 4.07
C SER A 48 -10.07 -3.60 3.90
N PRO A 49 -10.26 -2.27 3.92
CA PRO A 49 -9.13 -1.33 3.81
C PRO A 49 -8.17 -1.48 5.01
N ASP A 50 -8.70 -1.92 6.15
CA ASP A 50 -7.91 -2.18 7.34
C ASP A 50 -6.79 -3.20 7.06
N LEU A 51 -7.02 -4.22 6.24
CA LEU A 51 -5.96 -5.18 5.90
C LEU A 51 -4.87 -4.58 5.01
N ASN A 52 -5.16 -3.52 4.25
CA ASN A 52 -4.23 -2.97 3.27
C ASN A 52 -3.15 -2.13 3.96
N GLN A 53 -1.89 -2.59 3.92
CA GLN A 53 -0.79 -1.92 4.62
C GLN A 53 -0.37 -0.59 3.99
N ILE A 54 -0.86 -0.23 2.79
CA ILE A 54 -0.61 1.10 2.24
C ILE A 54 -1.42 2.19 2.98
N GLU A 55 -2.58 1.86 3.55
CA GLU A 55 -3.44 2.82 4.27
C GLU A 55 -2.71 3.48 5.46
N PRO A 56 -2.07 2.73 6.39
CA PRO A 56 -1.32 3.36 7.47
C PRO A 56 -0.04 4.08 7.00
N ILE A 57 0.45 3.83 5.78
CA ILE A 57 1.54 4.60 5.17
C ILE A 57 1.01 5.94 4.67
N TRP A 58 -0.14 5.96 4.00
CA TRP A 58 -0.82 7.20 3.64
C TRP A 58 -1.23 8.03 4.86
N ASP A 59 -1.62 7.40 5.97
CA ASP A 59 -1.87 8.11 7.23
C ASP A 59 -0.61 8.85 7.71
N TYR A 60 0.55 8.18 7.71
CA TYR A 60 1.82 8.84 8.02
C TYR A 60 2.11 10.02 7.10
N GLU A 61 1.97 9.85 5.77
CA GLU A 61 2.21 10.94 4.82
C GLU A 61 1.25 12.11 5.02
N LYS A 62 -0.03 11.85 5.29
CA LYS A 62 -1.02 12.90 5.57
C LYS A 62 -0.67 13.66 6.85
N ASP A 63 -0.26 12.95 7.90
CA ASP A 63 0.14 13.55 9.17
C ASP A 63 1.35 14.47 8.96
N GLU A 64 2.39 14.00 8.27
CA GLU A 64 3.58 14.81 7.94
C GLU A 64 3.24 16.00 7.05
N ILE A 65 2.48 15.82 5.96
CA ILE A 65 2.10 16.93 5.07
C ILE A 65 1.24 17.96 5.80
N SER A 66 0.43 17.54 6.78
CA SER A 66 -0.41 18.45 7.55
C SER A 66 0.41 19.48 8.35
N THR A 67 1.65 19.16 8.74
CA THR A 67 2.53 20.08 9.48
C THR A 67 2.96 21.29 8.65
N TRP A 68 2.86 21.22 7.32
CA TRP A 68 3.18 22.30 6.39
C TRP A 68 2.03 23.31 6.22
N GLN A 69 0.85 23.01 6.77
CA GLN A 69 -0.29 23.93 6.87
C GLN A 69 -0.66 24.62 5.54
N PHE A 70 -0.72 23.86 4.44
CA PHE A 70 -1.20 24.41 3.17
C PHE A 70 -2.65 24.93 3.30
N VAL A 71 -2.87 26.21 2.95
CA VAL A 71 -4.20 26.85 3.02
C VAL A 71 -4.64 27.35 1.65
N GLY A 72 -5.72 26.75 1.14
CA GLY A 72 -6.31 27.09 -0.16
C GLY A 72 -5.90 26.13 -1.27
N ALA A 73 -6.34 26.43 -2.50
CA ALA A 73 -6.19 25.54 -3.65
C ALA A 73 -5.71 26.26 -4.92
N ASN A 74 -4.97 27.37 -4.77
CA ASN A 74 -4.36 28.01 -5.93
C ASN A 74 -3.19 27.18 -6.47
N ARG A 75 -2.77 27.47 -7.71
CA ARG A 75 -1.78 26.65 -8.40
C ARG A 75 -0.46 26.53 -7.66
N THR A 76 0.05 27.64 -7.12
CA THR A 76 1.31 27.68 -6.36
C THR A 76 1.24 26.81 -5.10
N ILE A 77 0.11 26.84 -4.38
CA ILE A 77 -0.11 26.01 -3.20
C ILE A 77 -0.13 24.53 -3.57
N ILE A 78 -0.88 24.18 -4.62
CA ILE A 78 -0.98 22.79 -5.08
C ILE A 78 0.38 22.26 -5.52
N ASP A 79 1.15 23.06 -6.27
CA ASP A 79 2.48 22.65 -6.72
C ASP A 79 3.44 22.50 -5.52
N GLY A 80 3.37 23.37 -4.52
CA GLY A 80 4.10 23.22 -3.26
C GLY A 80 3.72 21.96 -2.47
N ALA A 81 2.43 21.65 -2.39
CA ALA A 81 1.92 20.44 -1.73
C ALA A 81 2.39 19.16 -2.43
N LYS A 82 2.45 19.16 -3.77
CA LYS A 82 2.99 18.02 -4.54
C LYS A 82 4.47 17.79 -4.31
N VAL A 83 5.27 18.86 -4.30
CA VAL A 83 6.70 18.77 -3.98
C VAL A 83 6.89 18.22 -2.57
N THR A 84 6.09 18.72 -1.61
CA THR A 84 6.16 18.27 -0.22
C THR A 84 5.74 16.81 -0.06
N LEU A 85 4.71 16.36 -0.77
CA LEU A 85 4.30 14.94 -0.82
C LEU A 85 5.46 14.05 -1.31
N LEU A 86 6.13 14.43 -2.41
CA LEU A 86 7.27 13.67 -2.92
C LEU A 86 8.43 13.63 -1.93
N MET A 87 8.76 14.77 -1.31
CA MET A 87 9.79 14.81 -0.26
C MET A 87 9.44 13.93 0.92
N THR A 88 8.19 13.97 1.38
CA THR A 88 7.70 13.16 2.51
C THR A 88 7.80 11.67 2.20
N TRP A 89 7.47 11.27 0.96
CA TRP A 89 7.61 9.90 0.50
C TRP A 89 9.07 9.44 0.42
N GLU A 90 9.95 10.29 -0.13
CA GLU A 90 11.40 9.98 -0.24
C GLU A 90 12.08 9.90 1.13
N ASP A 91 11.66 10.74 2.08
CA ASP A 91 12.17 10.77 3.45
C ASP A 91 11.47 9.77 4.39
N LEU A 92 10.45 9.04 3.92
CA LEU A 92 9.70 8.07 4.72
C LEU A 92 10.66 7.02 5.31
N PRO A 93 10.82 6.96 6.65
CA PRO A 93 11.78 6.05 7.23
C PRO A 93 11.41 4.60 6.96
N GLN A 94 12.36 3.81 6.45
CA GLN A 94 12.15 2.38 6.14
C GLN A 94 11.59 1.60 7.34
N VAL A 95 11.99 1.95 8.56
CA VAL A 95 11.47 1.33 9.79
C VAL A 95 9.95 1.52 9.96
N VAL A 96 9.37 2.62 9.49
CA VAL A 96 7.92 2.84 9.51
C VAL A 96 7.24 1.82 8.58
N ILE A 97 7.76 1.66 7.35
CA ILE A 97 7.28 0.69 6.37
C ILE A 97 7.37 -0.73 6.92
N ASP A 98 8.55 -1.10 7.42
CA ASP A 98 8.83 -2.45 7.95
C ASP A 98 7.90 -2.79 9.11
N ASN A 99 7.68 -1.85 10.03
CA ASN A 99 6.78 -2.04 11.17
C ASN A 99 5.34 -2.29 10.71
N LYS A 100 4.83 -1.54 9.71
CA LYS A 100 3.47 -1.77 9.18
C LYS A 100 3.39 -3.14 8.48
N CYS A 101 4.37 -3.48 7.66
CA CYS A 101 4.45 -4.78 6.99
C CYS A 101 4.47 -5.95 7.99
N GLN A 102 5.24 -5.85 9.07
CA GLN A 102 5.33 -6.89 10.10
C GLN A 102 4.01 -7.04 10.88
N ALA A 103 3.30 -5.94 11.14
CA ALA A 103 2.01 -5.95 11.83
C ALA A 103 0.87 -6.61 11.02
N PHE A 104 1.06 -6.83 9.72
CA PHE A 104 0.05 -7.45 8.86
C PHE A 104 -0.41 -8.82 9.37
N HIS A 105 0.54 -9.65 9.83
CA HIS A 105 0.22 -10.98 10.34
C HIS A 105 -0.68 -10.93 11.59
N GLU A 106 -0.38 -10.04 12.52
CA GLU A 106 -1.18 -9.83 13.73
C GLU A 106 -2.59 -9.36 13.37
N LYS A 107 -2.71 -8.47 12.38
CA LYS A 107 -4.01 -7.99 11.91
C LYS A 107 -4.86 -9.10 11.30
N LEU A 108 -4.27 -9.97 10.49
CA LEU A 108 -4.95 -11.15 9.95
C LEU A 108 -5.45 -12.09 11.06
N GLN A 109 -4.62 -12.34 12.07
CA GLN A 109 -5.02 -13.15 13.23
C GLN A 109 -6.22 -12.53 13.95
N ARG A 110 -6.24 -11.20 14.13
CA ARG A 110 -7.37 -10.49 14.74
C ARG A 110 -8.64 -10.64 13.92
N VAL A 111 -8.57 -10.51 12.60
CA VAL A 111 -9.73 -10.74 11.71
C VAL A 111 -10.27 -12.17 11.87
N ILE A 112 -9.39 -13.18 11.91
CA ILE A 112 -9.79 -14.59 12.11
C ILE A 112 -10.49 -14.77 13.46
N ILE A 113 -9.89 -14.28 14.55
CA ILE A 113 -10.45 -14.37 15.92
C ILE A 113 -11.83 -13.72 15.99
N HIS A 114 -12.03 -12.60 15.31
CA HIS A 114 -13.30 -11.86 15.29
C HIS A 114 -14.23 -12.29 14.15
N SER A 115 -13.98 -13.45 13.51
CA SER A 115 -14.83 -14.03 12.46
C SER A 115 -15.14 -13.06 11.31
N GLY A 116 -14.14 -12.29 10.88
CA GLY A 116 -14.26 -11.31 9.79
C GLY A 116 -14.73 -9.92 10.20
N ASN A 117 -15.03 -9.67 11.48
CA ASN A 117 -15.40 -8.35 11.97
C ASN A 117 -14.15 -7.48 12.22
N ASN A 118 -14.26 -6.15 12.10
CA ASN A 118 -13.16 -5.18 12.22
C ASN A 118 -13.21 -4.34 13.52
N ASN A 119 -14.11 -4.66 14.46
CA ASN A 119 -14.32 -3.92 15.72
C ASN A 119 -13.26 -4.23 16.82
N PHE A 120 -12.04 -4.57 16.45
CA PHE A 120 -10.98 -4.95 17.40
C PHE A 120 -9.89 -3.88 17.56
N ASN A 121 -10.14 -2.68 17.04
CA ASN A 121 -9.37 -1.47 17.32
C ASN A 121 -9.81 -0.93 18.69
N GLY A 122 -9.17 -1.42 19.75
CA GLY A 122 -9.28 -0.92 21.11
C GLY A 122 -7.92 -0.46 21.59
#